data_AF-A0A3P7KGW1-F1
#
_entry.id   AF-A0A3P7KGW1-F1
#
_cell.length_a   1.000
_cell.length_b   1.000
_cell.length_c   1.000
_cell.angle_alpha   90.00
_cell.angle_beta   90.00
_cell.angle_gamma   90.00
#
_symmetry.space_group_name_H-M   'P 1'
#
loop_
_entity.id
_entity.type
_entity.pdbx_description
1 polymer ?
#
loop_
_entity_poly.entity_id
_entity_poly.type
_entity_poly.pdbx_seq_one_letter_code
_entity_poly.pdbx_strand_id
1 'polypeptide(L)'
;IDRSSPSSDDDNVEVIYVGKPLELDPNDPNYQYFSKVFESFKISEEVKKEEPVEKIEPEMKKEEVPTKASISEKILQEEMSEKRREQEEAGHAQTLSKRKLRLSMQPTIAELKEVTSRPDVVEWADVTSRDPHLLVTLKAYRNTVPVPRHWNAKRKYLAGKRGFERPPFDLPDFIKRTGIMEMRETMWEKEDAQSLKSKMRERARPKLGRIDIDYQKLHDAFFKWQTKPVMTQMGELYYEGKELETVMREKKPGELTDELRVALGMPVGLNAHKFPPPWLIAMQRYGPPPSYPNLKIPGLNCPIPEGCAFGYHAGGWGKPPVDEMGKPLYGDVFGLEV
;
A
#
# COMPACT_ATOMS: atom_id res chain seq x y z
N ILE A 1 38.78 -54.30 17.50
CA ILE A 1 39.52 -53.89 16.30
C ILE A 1 39.84 -52.42 16.47
N ASP A 2 41.09 -52.11 16.18
CA ASP A 2 41.88 -50.99 16.67
C ASP A 2 41.47 -49.62 16.11
N ARG A 3 41.97 -48.58 16.80
CA ARG A 3 41.81 -47.14 16.60
C ARG A 3 42.29 -46.66 15.22
N SER A 4 41.57 -45.71 14.63
CA SER A 4 42.11 -44.37 14.30
C SER A 4 41.05 -43.48 13.64
N SER A 5 40.78 -42.35 14.28
CA SER A 5 40.10 -41.19 13.71
C SER A 5 41.01 -40.57 12.64
N PRO A 6 40.50 -40.13 11.47
CA PRO A 6 41.30 -39.31 10.57
C PRO A 6 41.44 -37.90 11.19
N SER A 7 42.69 -37.47 11.33
CA SER A 7 43.14 -36.17 11.80
C SER A 7 42.58 -35.03 10.97
N SER A 8 42.00 -34.05 11.65
CA SER A 8 41.52 -32.77 11.12
C SER A 8 42.68 -31.77 11.00
N ASP A 9 43.61 -31.99 10.07
CA ASP A 9 44.77 -31.12 9.85
C ASP A 9 45.09 -30.93 8.35
N ASP A 10 44.08 -30.72 7.49
CA ASP A 10 44.31 -30.43 6.06
C ASP A 10 43.51 -29.24 5.48
N ASP A 11 42.85 -28.44 6.33
CA ASP A 11 41.97 -27.33 5.88
C ASP A 11 42.60 -25.93 6.03
N ASN A 12 43.90 -25.78 5.73
CA ASN A 12 44.52 -24.45 5.67
C ASN A 12 45.46 -24.27 4.45
N VAL A 13 44.93 -24.58 3.26
CA VAL A 13 45.55 -24.16 1.99
C VAL A 13 45.04 -22.76 1.64
N GLU A 14 45.88 -21.74 1.83
CA GLU A 14 45.64 -20.40 1.28
C GLU A 14 45.80 -20.45 -0.25
N VAL A 15 44.68 -20.54 -0.97
CA VAL A 15 44.66 -20.44 -2.43
C VAL A 15 44.73 -18.97 -2.84
N ILE A 16 45.93 -18.50 -3.19
CA ILE A 16 46.14 -17.16 -3.75
C ILE A 16 45.78 -17.21 -5.25
N TYR A 17 44.65 -16.60 -5.60
CA TYR A 17 44.26 -16.43 -7.00
C TYR A 17 45.09 -15.30 -7.64
N VAL A 18 46.18 -15.66 -8.31
CA VAL A 18 46.91 -14.73 -9.18
C VAL A 18 46.21 -14.73 -10.53
N GLY A 19 45.46 -13.66 -10.82
CA GLY A 19 44.83 -13.47 -12.12
C GLY A 19 45.90 -13.37 -13.22
N LYS A 20 45.92 -14.33 -14.15
CA LYS A 20 46.77 -14.21 -15.35
C LYS A 20 46.31 -12.99 -16.16
N PRO A 21 47.21 -12.07 -16.57
CA PRO A 21 46.83 -10.96 -17.43
C PRO A 21 46.25 -11.50 -18.75
N LEU A 22 45.11 -10.96 -19.16
CA LEU A 22 44.45 -11.31 -20.42
C LEU A 22 45.35 -10.88 -21.59
N GLU A 23 45.87 -11.86 -22.33
CA GLU A 23 46.62 -11.64 -23.57
C GLU A 23 45.62 -11.31 -24.69
N LEU A 24 45.67 -10.08 -25.20
CA LEU A 24 44.87 -9.66 -26.35
C LEU A 24 45.71 -9.82 -27.62
N ASP A 25 45.13 -10.43 -28.65
CA ASP A 25 45.78 -10.57 -29.96
C ASP A 25 45.93 -9.18 -30.62
N PRO A 26 47.16 -8.72 -30.91
CA PRO A 26 47.41 -7.41 -31.52
C PRO A 26 46.79 -7.21 -32.91
N ASN A 27 46.36 -8.29 -33.58
CA ASN A 27 45.75 -8.21 -34.90
C ASN A 27 44.21 -8.05 -34.88
N ASP A 28 43.56 -8.02 -33.70
CA ASP A 28 42.11 -7.81 -33.62
C ASP A 28 41.76 -6.33 -33.93
N PRO A 29 40.83 -6.05 -34.88
CA PRO A 29 40.35 -4.69 -35.17
C PRO A 29 39.86 -3.89 -33.96
N ASN A 30 39.43 -4.57 -32.89
CA ASN A 30 38.92 -3.95 -31.66
C ASN A 30 39.97 -3.85 -30.54
N TYR A 31 41.23 -4.19 -30.80
CA TYR A 31 42.31 -4.17 -29.80
C TYR A 31 42.41 -2.84 -29.06
N GLN A 32 42.33 -1.71 -29.79
CA GLN A 32 42.45 -0.37 -29.18
C GLN A 32 41.28 -0.02 -28.25
N TYR A 33 40.08 -0.50 -28.57
CA TYR A 33 38.89 -0.27 -27.74
C TYR A 33 39.00 -1.06 -26.44
N PHE A 34 39.30 -2.36 -26.54
CA PHE A 34 39.41 -3.23 -25.38
C PHE A 34 40.62 -2.91 -24.50
N SER A 35 41.76 -2.55 -25.09
CA SER A 35 42.96 -2.13 -24.34
C SER A 35 42.67 -0.95 -23.40
N LYS A 36 41.97 0.09 -23.88
CA LYS A 36 41.57 1.24 -23.04
C LYS A 36 40.64 0.85 -21.90
N VAL A 37 39.70 -0.05 -22.17
CA VAL A 37 38.80 -0.56 -21.13
C VAL A 37 39.62 -1.32 -20.08
N PHE A 38 40.47 -2.26 -20.46
CA PHE A 38 41.25 -3.04 -19.48
C PHE A 38 42.26 -2.21 -18.69
N GLU A 39 42.85 -1.16 -19.26
CA GLU A 39 43.68 -0.23 -18.51
C GLU A 39 42.91 0.49 -17.40
N SER A 40 41.66 0.86 -17.65
CA SER A 40 40.82 1.51 -16.63
C SER A 40 40.42 0.60 -15.47
N PHE A 41 40.53 -0.73 -15.65
CA PHE A 41 40.18 -1.74 -14.65
C PHE A 41 41.41 -2.44 -14.03
N LYS A 42 42.64 -1.97 -14.30
CA LYS A 42 43.82 -2.44 -13.57
C LYS A 42 43.75 -1.96 -12.13
N ILE A 43 43.49 -2.88 -11.21
CA ILE A 43 43.54 -2.65 -9.76
C ILE A 43 45.01 -2.38 -9.40
N SER A 44 45.33 -1.15 -8.97
CA SER A 44 46.64 -0.83 -8.41
C SER A 44 46.77 -1.44 -7.02
N GLU A 45 47.77 -2.30 -6.82
CA GLU A 45 48.14 -2.90 -5.52
C GLU A 45 48.83 -1.88 -4.59
N GLU A 46 48.27 -0.68 -4.41
CA GLU A 46 48.69 0.19 -3.31
C GLU A 46 47.85 -0.12 -2.07
N VAL A 47 48.44 -1.00 -1.27
CA VAL A 47 48.05 -1.40 0.08
C VAL A 47 47.66 -0.17 0.92
N LYS A 48 46.38 -0.13 1.31
CA LYS A 48 45.88 0.72 2.40
C LYS A 48 46.64 0.39 3.68
N LYS A 49 47.54 1.28 4.10
CA LYS A 49 47.99 1.38 5.50
C LYS A 49 46.98 2.25 6.25
N GLU A 50 46.30 1.65 7.21
CA GLU A 50 45.46 2.35 8.18
C GLU A 50 46.35 2.94 9.28
N GLU A 51 46.35 4.27 9.42
CA GLU A 51 46.79 4.97 10.64
C GLU A 51 45.73 6.01 11.04
N PRO A 52 45.64 6.37 12.34
CA PRO A 52 44.40 6.77 12.99
C PRO A 52 44.07 8.26 12.84
N VAL A 53 42.78 8.52 13.09
CA VAL A 53 42.05 9.78 12.91
C VAL A 53 42.60 10.93 13.76
N GLU A 54 43.07 11.99 13.11
CA GLU A 54 43.05 13.36 13.64
C GLU A 54 42.28 14.31 12.71
N LYS A 55 41.50 15.18 13.33
CA LYS A 55 40.48 16.06 12.74
C LYS A 55 41.12 17.10 11.82
N ILE A 56 40.75 17.09 10.55
CA ILE A 56 40.98 18.19 9.60
C ILE A 56 39.62 18.52 8.96
N GLU A 57 39.22 19.79 9.05
CA GLU A 57 38.00 20.35 8.48
C GLU A 57 37.96 20.14 6.95
N PRO A 58 36.82 19.79 6.34
CA PRO A 58 36.76 19.66 4.89
C PRO A 58 36.28 20.98 4.26
N GLU A 59 37.20 21.85 3.88
CA GLU A 59 37.02 22.67 2.66
C GLU A 59 37.49 21.83 1.46
N MET A 60 36.59 20.98 0.96
CA MET A 60 36.75 20.37 -0.36
C MET A 60 35.55 20.75 -1.22
N LYS A 61 35.81 21.47 -2.31
CA LYS A 61 34.90 21.62 -3.45
C LYS A 61 34.43 20.22 -3.86
N LYS A 62 33.19 19.88 -3.51
CA LYS A 62 32.51 18.71 -4.07
C LYS A 62 32.31 18.99 -5.55
N GLU A 63 33.02 18.29 -6.41
CA GLU A 63 32.54 18.09 -7.78
C GLU A 63 31.18 17.38 -7.66
N GLU A 64 30.12 18.16 -7.88
CA GLU A 64 28.76 17.64 -7.83
C GLU A 64 28.58 16.62 -8.94
N VAL A 65 28.46 15.35 -8.56
CA VAL A 65 27.90 14.32 -9.43
C VAL A 65 26.57 14.89 -9.97
N PRO A 66 26.40 15.01 -11.30
CA PRO A 66 25.24 15.70 -11.84
C PRO A 66 23.98 14.94 -11.40
N THR A 67 23.18 15.61 -10.58
CA THR A 67 21.88 15.09 -10.15
C THR A 67 20.99 14.88 -11.38
N LYS A 68 20.03 13.95 -11.31
CA LYS A 68 19.05 13.74 -12.41
C LYS A 68 18.35 15.04 -12.83
N ALA A 69 18.20 15.99 -11.91
CA ALA A 69 17.68 17.33 -12.17
C ALA A 69 18.64 18.22 -12.98
N SER A 70 19.96 18.16 -12.74
CA SER A 70 20.91 18.94 -13.51
C SER A 70 21.09 18.40 -14.93
N ILE A 71 20.97 17.08 -15.12
CA ILE A 71 20.97 16.43 -16.44
C ILE A 71 19.71 16.85 -17.22
N SER A 72 18.54 16.80 -16.60
CA SER A 72 17.29 17.19 -17.27
C SER A 72 17.28 18.68 -17.65
N GLU A 73 17.90 19.53 -16.82
CA GLU A 73 18.01 20.97 -17.08
C GLU A 73 18.97 21.29 -18.23
N LYS A 74 20.10 20.58 -18.36
CA LYS A 74 21.01 20.73 -19.51
C LYS A 74 20.32 20.41 -20.83
N ILE A 75 19.64 19.28 -20.92
CA ILE A 75 18.97 18.87 -22.17
C ILE A 75 17.80 19.82 -22.48
N LEU A 76 17.08 20.31 -21.47
CA LEU A 76 16.05 21.34 -21.66
C LEU A 76 16.64 22.63 -22.24
N GLN A 77 17.85 23.01 -21.83
CA GLN A 77 18.53 24.20 -22.36
C GLN A 77 18.94 24.01 -23.83
N GLU A 78 19.38 22.81 -24.21
CA GLU A 78 19.71 22.44 -25.59
C GLU A 78 18.47 22.48 -26.49
N GLU A 79 17.37 21.81 -26.11
CA GLU A 79 16.09 21.83 -26.87
C GLU A 79 15.54 23.26 -27.04
N MET A 80 15.64 24.08 -26.00
CA MET A 80 15.21 25.48 -26.05
C MET A 80 16.09 26.32 -26.98
N SER A 81 17.38 25.98 -27.10
CA SER A 81 18.31 26.66 -28.01
C SER A 81 18.05 26.29 -29.47
N GLU A 82 17.72 25.03 -29.74
CA GLU A 82 17.35 24.56 -31.08
C GLU A 82 16.03 25.21 -31.53
N LYS A 83 14.98 25.17 -30.71
CA LYS A 83 13.70 25.82 -31.05
C LYS A 83 13.81 27.32 -31.21
N ARG A 84 14.71 27.97 -30.46
CA ARG A 84 14.98 29.40 -30.65
C ARG A 84 15.61 29.65 -32.01
N ARG A 85 16.52 28.79 -32.45
CA ARG A 85 17.13 28.86 -33.78
C ARG A 85 16.06 28.67 -34.86
N GLU A 86 15.15 27.72 -34.69
CA GLU A 86 14.01 27.51 -35.61
C GLU A 86 13.06 28.72 -35.68
N GLN A 87 12.77 29.39 -34.55
CA GLN A 87 11.92 30.59 -34.53
C GLN A 87 12.60 31.83 -35.11
N GLU A 88 13.92 31.94 -34.90
CA GLU A 88 14.76 32.97 -35.54
C GLU A 88 14.82 32.75 -37.06
N GLU A 89 14.91 31.50 -37.52
CA GLU A 89 14.81 31.11 -38.94
C GLU A 89 13.42 31.35 -39.53
N ALA A 90 12.34 31.18 -38.76
CA ALA A 90 10.95 31.43 -39.18
C ALA A 90 10.55 32.92 -39.20
N GLY A 91 11.47 33.85 -38.91
CA GLY A 91 11.22 35.29 -38.98
C GLY A 91 10.32 35.85 -37.87
N HIS A 92 9.99 35.06 -36.84
CA HIS A 92 9.25 35.52 -35.66
C HIS A 92 10.20 36.07 -34.60
N ALA A 93 10.85 37.19 -34.93
CA ALA A 93 11.73 37.89 -34.02
C ALA A 93 10.92 38.77 -33.04
N GLN A 94 10.43 38.17 -31.96
CA GLN A 94 10.47 38.86 -30.68
C GLN A 94 11.27 38.00 -29.73
N THR A 95 12.26 38.61 -29.10
CA THR A 95 13.17 38.02 -28.11
C THR A 95 12.39 37.65 -26.85
N LEU A 96 11.57 36.59 -26.95
CA LEU A 96 10.87 36.04 -25.81
C LEU A 96 11.93 35.60 -24.79
N SER A 97 11.85 36.14 -23.58
CA SER A 97 12.68 35.67 -22.46
C SER A 97 12.59 34.15 -22.38
N LYS A 98 13.69 33.47 -22.00
CA LYS A 98 13.74 32.01 -21.84
C LYS A 98 12.55 31.47 -21.03
N ARG A 99 12.09 32.23 -20.03
CA ARG A 99 10.90 31.91 -19.24
C ARG A 99 9.60 32.00 -20.05
N LYS A 100 9.43 33.05 -20.85
CA LYS A 100 8.24 33.28 -21.69
C LYS A 100 8.15 32.24 -22.81
N LEU A 101 9.28 31.90 -23.43
CA LEU A 101 9.36 30.82 -24.43
C LEU A 101 8.96 29.46 -23.83
N ARG A 102 9.39 29.18 -22.60
CA ARG A 102 9.01 27.96 -21.88
C ARG A 102 7.51 27.90 -21.59
N LEU A 103 6.91 29.02 -21.15
CA LEU A 103 5.46 29.08 -20.91
C LEU A 103 4.65 28.95 -22.20
N SER A 104 5.11 29.52 -23.32
CA SER A 104 4.40 29.37 -24.60
C SER A 104 4.44 27.95 -25.16
N MET A 105 5.39 27.13 -24.73
CA MET A 105 5.50 25.73 -25.12
C MET A 105 4.67 24.79 -24.22
N GLN A 106 4.18 25.28 -23.07
CA GLN A 106 3.37 24.47 -22.16
C GLN A 106 1.93 24.43 -22.67
N PRO A 107 1.36 23.24 -22.93
CA PRO A 107 -0.04 23.11 -23.30
C PRO A 107 -0.92 23.49 -22.11
N THR A 108 -2.13 23.96 -22.40
CA THR A 108 -3.13 24.14 -21.35
C THR A 108 -3.60 22.77 -20.84
N ILE A 109 -4.14 22.73 -19.62
CA ILE A 109 -4.67 21.47 -19.06
C ILE A 109 -5.84 20.93 -19.88
N ALA A 110 -6.61 21.80 -20.54
CA ALA A 110 -7.73 21.43 -21.39
C ALA A 110 -7.23 20.76 -22.67
N GLU A 111 -6.24 21.34 -23.34
CA GLU A 111 -5.59 20.75 -24.52
C GLU A 111 -5.00 19.38 -24.21
N LEU A 112 -4.29 19.25 -23.09
CA LEU A 112 -3.68 17.98 -22.71
C LEU A 112 -4.73 16.89 -22.44
N LYS A 113 -5.88 17.26 -21.87
CA LYS A 113 -7.01 16.34 -21.68
C LYS A 113 -7.72 15.99 -22.99
N GLU A 114 -7.79 16.92 -23.93
CA GLU A 114 -8.40 16.70 -25.25
C GLU A 114 -7.61 15.68 -26.08
N VAL A 115 -6.28 15.79 -26.08
CA VAL A 115 -5.39 14.91 -26.86
C VAL A 115 -5.24 13.52 -26.23
N THR A 116 -5.41 13.39 -24.92
CA THR A 116 -5.14 12.15 -24.18
C THR A 116 -6.32 11.18 -24.21
N SER A 117 -6.06 9.89 -24.40
CA SER A 117 -7.09 8.83 -24.36
C SER A 117 -7.75 8.64 -22.99
N ARG A 118 -6.99 8.84 -21.91
CA ARG A 118 -7.41 8.79 -20.50
C ARG A 118 -7.24 10.16 -19.84
N PRO A 119 -8.20 11.08 -19.99
CA PRO A 119 -8.10 12.43 -19.42
C PRO A 119 -8.24 12.47 -17.89
N ASP A 120 -8.66 11.37 -17.26
CA ASP A 120 -8.82 11.20 -15.81
C ASP A 120 -7.48 11.24 -15.06
N VAL A 121 -6.38 10.81 -15.69
CA VAL A 121 -5.05 10.75 -15.05
C VAL A 121 -4.28 12.07 -15.12
N VAL A 122 -4.78 13.05 -15.88
CA VAL A 122 -4.11 14.33 -16.09
C VAL A 122 -4.27 15.22 -14.85
N GLU A 123 -3.14 15.54 -14.22
CA GLU A 123 -3.08 16.43 -13.07
C GLU A 123 -2.60 17.83 -13.48
N TRP A 124 -2.88 18.83 -12.64
CA TRP A 124 -2.45 20.21 -12.87
C TRP A 124 -0.92 20.37 -12.94
N ALA A 125 -0.16 19.47 -12.32
CA ALA A 125 1.31 19.52 -12.34
C ALA A 125 1.88 19.08 -13.70
N ASP A 126 1.11 18.32 -14.50
CA ASP A 126 1.62 17.67 -15.71
C ASP A 126 1.92 18.68 -16.83
N VAL A 127 1.18 19.79 -16.89
CA VAL A 127 1.40 20.87 -17.87
C VAL A 127 2.76 21.53 -17.70
N THR A 128 3.33 21.48 -16.50
CA THR A 128 4.64 22.07 -16.19
C THR A 128 5.81 21.10 -16.41
N SER A 129 5.52 19.85 -16.75
CA SER A 129 6.55 18.86 -17.06
C SER A 129 7.26 19.21 -18.37
N ARG A 130 8.43 18.60 -18.60
CA ARG A 130 9.23 18.84 -19.81
C ARG A 130 8.52 18.34 -21.07
N ASP A 131 7.93 17.15 -20.99
CA ASP A 131 7.11 16.57 -22.05
C ASP A 131 5.77 16.11 -21.45
N PRO A 132 4.75 16.98 -21.46
CA PRO A 132 3.44 16.67 -20.91
C PRO A 132 2.74 15.50 -21.63
N HIS A 133 2.92 15.37 -22.94
CA HIS A 133 2.26 14.33 -23.73
C HIS A 133 2.84 12.95 -23.41
N LEU A 134 4.18 12.83 -23.38
CA LEU A 134 4.83 11.58 -23.01
C LEU A 134 4.54 11.20 -21.54
N LEU A 135 4.63 12.16 -20.62
CA LEU A 135 4.35 11.91 -19.20
C LEU A 135 2.95 11.34 -19.00
N VAL A 136 1.94 11.97 -19.60
CA VAL A 136 0.56 11.51 -19.49
C VAL A 136 0.37 10.15 -20.18
N THR A 137 1.04 9.91 -21.31
CA THR A 137 1.03 8.59 -21.97
C THR A 137 1.55 7.50 -21.04
N LEU A 138 2.65 7.76 -20.31
CA LEU A 138 3.20 6.82 -19.32
C LEU A 138 2.28 6.64 -18.12
N LYS A 139 1.66 7.72 -17.62
CA LYS A 139 0.67 7.65 -16.54
C LYS A 139 -0.58 6.86 -16.93
N ALA A 140 -1.03 6.99 -18.18
CA ALA A 140 -2.19 6.29 -18.72
C ALA A 140 -1.89 4.83 -19.07
N TYR A 141 -0.61 4.44 -19.14
CA TYR A 141 -0.20 3.10 -19.53
C TYR A 141 -0.73 2.03 -18.58
N ARG A 142 -1.03 0.85 -19.13
CA ARG A 142 -1.66 -0.25 -18.40
C ARG A 142 -0.75 -0.74 -17.27
N ASN A 143 -1.32 -0.91 -16.08
CA ASN A 143 -0.64 -1.38 -14.86
C ASN A 143 0.44 -0.43 -14.33
N THR A 144 0.49 0.84 -14.78
CA THR A 144 1.34 1.84 -14.15
C THR A 144 0.80 2.20 -12.77
N VAL A 145 1.68 2.21 -11.78
CA VAL A 145 1.37 2.68 -10.42
C VAL A 145 1.70 4.17 -10.33
N PRO A 146 0.76 5.03 -9.92
CA PRO A 146 1.01 6.47 -9.85
C PRO A 146 2.04 6.82 -8.78
N VAL A 147 2.66 7.99 -8.92
CA VAL A 147 3.61 8.52 -7.92
C VAL A 147 2.88 8.75 -6.58
N PRO A 148 3.47 8.34 -5.43
CA PRO A 148 2.87 8.58 -4.13
C PRO A 148 2.55 10.06 -3.87
N ARG A 149 1.34 10.35 -3.36
CA ARG A 149 0.79 11.71 -3.18
C ARG A 149 1.62 12.66 -2.31
N HIS A 150 2.54 12.14 -1.48
CA HIS A 150 3.29 12.94 -0.53
C HIS A 150 4.48 13.71 -1.14
N TRP A 151 4.75 13.54 -2.45
CA TRP A 151 5.90 14.18 -3.11
C TRP A 151 5.88 15.72 -3.05
N ASN A 152 4.69 16.32 -3.05
CA ASN A 152 4.51 17.78 -2.99
C ASN A 152 4.25 18.29 -1.55
N ALA A 153 4.30 17.39 -0.55
CA ALA A 153 4.06 17.76 0.83
C ALA A 153 5.33 18.35 1.46
N LYS A 154 5.18 19.47 2.17
CA LYS A 154 6.31 20.08 2.92
C LYS A 154 6.75 19.25 4.12
N ARG A 155 5.84 18.42 4.65
CA ARG A 155 6.08 17.55 5.81
C ARG A 155 6.79 16.27 5.39
N LYS A 156 7.66 15.74 6.26
CA LYS A 156 8.23 14.41 6.07
C LYS A 156 7.10 13.37 6.04
N TYR A 157 7.24 12.35 5.19
CA TYR A 157 6.17 11.42 4.80
C TYR A 157 5.27 10.91 5.95
N LEU A 158 5.85 10.52 7.10
CA LEU A 158 5.12 9.98 8.26
C LEU A 158 4.99 10.95 9.45
N ALA A 159 5.34 12.22 9.27
CA ALA A 159 5.39 13.17 10.38
C ALA A 159 4.03 13.46 11.02
N GLY A 160 2.92 13.27 10.29
CA GLY A 160 1.58 13.51 10.83
C GLY A 160 1.09 12.40 11.77
N LYS A 161 1.80 11.27 11.86
CA LYS A 161 1.53 10.23 12.87
C LYS A 161 2.07 10.57 14.26
N ARG A 162 2.76 11.70 14.42
CA ARG A 162 3.26 12.13 15.73
C ARG A 162 2.08 12.49 16.65
N GLY A 163 1.93 11.76 17.75
CA GLY A 163 0.82 11.91 18.70
C GLY A 163 -0.30 10.89 18.52
N PHE A 164 -0.25 10.06 17.47
CA PHE A 164 -1.10 8.89 17.35
C PHE A 164 -0.43 7.71 18.04
N GLU A 165 -1.06 7.16 19.07
CA GLU A 165 -0.59 5.93 19.72
C GLU A 165 -1.08 4.73 18.90
N ARG A 166 -0.14 4.05 18.24
CA ARG A 166 -0.44 2.81 17.53
C ARG A 166 -0.61 1.70 18.58
N PRO A 167 -1.67 0.87 18.50
CA PRO A 167 -1.77 -0.28 19.37
C PRO A 167 -0.55 -1.20 19.20
N PRO A 168 -0.15 -1.95 20.25
CA PRO A 168 0.90 -2.96 20.16
C PRO A 168 0.62 -3.97 19.04
N PHE A 169 1.67 -4.69 18.63
CA PHE A 169 1.53 -5.70 17.59
C PHE A 169 0.58 -6.81 18.03
N ASP A 170 -0.48 -7.01 17.26
CA ASP A 170 -1.46 -8.05 17.50
C ASP A 170 -1.06 -9.35 16.78
N LEU A 171 -0.92 -10.44 17.53
CA LEU A 171 -0.51 -11.72 16.98
C LEU A 171 -1.63 -12.34 16.13
N PRO A 172 -1.32 -13.05 15.03
CA PRO A 172 -2.31 -13.84 14.31
C PRO A 172 -3.02 -14.86 15.20
N ASP A 173 -4.30 -15.10 14.97
CA ASP A 173 -5.13 -15.93 15.85
C ASP A 173 -4.60 -17.36 16.05
N PHE A 174 -4.04 -17.97 15.00
CA PHE A 174 -3.45 -19.30 15.09
C PHE A 174 -2.20 -19.35 15.99
N ILE A 175 -1.46 -18.24 16.10
CA ILE A 175 -0.34 -18.09 17.03
C ILE A 175 -0.86 -17.79 18.44
N LYS A 176 -1.87 -16.93 18.59
CA LYS A 176 -2.48 -16.64 19.90
C LYS A 176 -3.01 -17.92 20.58
N ARG A 177 -3.65 -18.81 19.82
CA ARG A 177 -4.15 -20.11 20.31
C ARG A 177 -3.07 -21.03 20.88
N THR A 178 -1.79 -20.80 20.57
CA THR A 178 -0.69 -21.54 21.23
C THR A 178 -0.62 -21.25 22.73
N GLY A 179 -1.14 -20.10 23.19
CA GLY A 179 -1.05 -19.63 24.57
C GLY A 179 0.26 -18.90 24.89
N ILE A 180 1.13 -18.68 23.88
CA ILE A 180 2.43 -18.03 24.08
C ILE A 180 2.32 -16.60 24.63
N MET A 181 1.26 -15.88 24.28
CA MET A 181 1.05 -14.50 24.70
C MET A 181 0.88 -14.42 26.24
N GLU A 182 -0.04 -15.20 26.80
CA GLU A 182 -0.30 -15.29 28.23
C GLU A 182 0.93 -15.82 29.00
N MET A 183 1.60 -16.85 28.47
CA MET A 183 2.80 -17.40 29.11
C MET A 183 3.95 -16.39 29.18
N ARG A 184 4.14 -15.57 28.14
CA ARG A 184 5.17 -14.53 28.15
C ARG A 184 4.78 -13.33 29.02
N GLU A 185 3.51 -12.97 29.05
CA GLU A 185 3.00 -11.88 29.90
C GLU A 185 3.22 -12.21 31.39
N THR A 186 2.84 -13.41 31.84
CA THR A 186 3.11 -13.85 33.22
C THR A 186 4.60 -13.94 33.56
N MET A 187 5.46 -14.17 32.57
CA MET A 187 6.92 -14.14 32.75
C MET A 187 7.44 -12.72 32.94
N TRP A 188 6.97 -11.77 32.13
CA TRP A 188 7.35 -10.36 32.28
C TRP A 188 6.87 -9.79 33.60
N GLU A 189 5.64 -10.10 34.03
CA GLU A 189 5.14 -9.71 35.35
C GLU A 189 6.01 -10.26 36.49
N LYS A 190 6.45 -11.52 36.38
CA LYS A 190 7.36 -12.12 37.36
C LYS A 190 8.73 -11.46 37.33
N GLU A 191 9.28 -11.15 36.16
CA GLU A 191 10.59 -10.50 36.03
C GLU A 191 10.57 -9.03 36.49
N ASP A 192 9.46 -8.33 36.33
CA ASP A 192 9.28 -6.97 36.83
C ASP A 192 9.10 -6.93 38.34
N ALA A 193 8.41 -7.93 38.91
CA ALA A 193 8.29 -8.09 40.36
C ALA A 193 9.61 -8.54 41.03
N GLN A 194 10.58 -9.08 40.27
CA GLN A 194 11.83 -9.57 40.83
C GLN A 194 12.83 -8.44 41.16
N SER A 195 13.33 -8.46 42.40
CA SER A 195 14.42 -7.58 42.85
C SER A 195 15.73 -7.84 42.10
N LEU A 196 16.57 -6.81 41.97
CA LEU A 196 17.90 -6.86 41.35
C LEU A 196 18.79 -7.99 41.93
N LYS A 197 18.67 -8.24 43.25
CA LYS A 197 19.39 -9.34 43.94
C LYS A 197 18.90 -10.72 43.50
N SER A 198 17.60 -10.86 43.22
CA SER A 198 17.02 -12.10 42.66
C SER A 198 17.50 -12.31 41.23
N LYS A 199 17.46 -11.26 40.40
CA LYS A 199 17.97 -11.30 39.02
C LYS A 199 19.45 -11.72 38.96
N MET A 200 20.30 -11.17 39.84
CA MET A 200 21.72 -11.56 39.94
C MET A 200 21.93 -13.03 40.36
N ARG A 201 21.09 -13.54 41.27
CA ARG A 201 21.15 -14.96 41.70
C ARG A 201 20.69 -15.89 40.58
N GLU A 202 19.60 -15.56 39.89
CA GLU A 202 19.09 -16.34 38.76
C GLU A 202 20.06 -16.34 37.57
N ARG A 203 20.84 -15.27 37.39
CA ARG A 203 21.94 -15.26 36.39
C ARG A 203 23.05 -16.26 36.72
N ALA A 204 23.39 -16.41 37.99
CA ALA A 204 24.42 -17.37 38.43
C ALA A 204 23.91 -18.82 38.46
N ARG A 205 22.61 -19.02 38.72
CA ARG A 205 21.95 -20.33 38.74
C ARG A 205 20.58 -20.25 38.03
N PRO A 206 20.55 -20.43 36.70
CA PRO A 206 19.31 -20.32 35.94
C PRO A 206 18.38 -21.49 36.23
N LYS A 207 17.09 -21.19 36.40
CA LYS A 207 16.02 -22.20 36.37
C LYS A 207 15.63 -22.44 34.92
N LEU A 208 15.96 -23.63 34.41
CA LEU A 208 15.61 -24.08 33.06
C LEU A 208 14.10 -24.38 32.96
N GLY A 209 13.54 -24.35 31.75
CA GLY A 209 12.14 -24.73 31.51
C GLY A 209 11.08 -23.72 31.98
N ARG A 210 11.38 -22.41 31.93
CA ARG A 210 10.43 -21.37 32.38
C ARG A 210 9.15 -21.29 31.54
N ILE A 211 9.25 -21.64 30.27
CA ILE A 211 8.14 -21.74 29.32
C ILE A 211 8.18 -23.16 28.78
N ASP A 212 7.16 -23.93 29.06
CA ASP A 212 6.98 -25.28 28.51
C ASP A 212 5.76 -25.26 27.60
N ILE A 213 6.01 -25.36 26.30
CA ILE A 213 4.98 -25.42 25.27
C ILE A 213 5.22 -26.68 24.46
N ASP A 214 4.17 -27.48 24.33
CA ASP A 214 4.20 -28.69 23.53
C ASP A 214 4.60 -28.37 22.07
N TYR A 215 5.68 -29.01 21.62
CA TYR A 215 6.17 -28.90 20.26
C TYR A 215 5.11 -29.29 19.22
N GLN A 216 4.24 -30.27 19.55
CA GLN A 216 3.16 -30.67 18.65
C GLN A 216 2.15 -29.55 18.45
N LYS A 217 1.86 -28.78 19.51
CA LYS A 217 0.96 -27.61 19.45
C LYS A 217 1.53 -26.51 18.56
N LEU A 218 2.84 -26.26 18.64
CA LEU A 218 3.52 -25.30 17.77
C LEU A 218 3.52 -25.78 16.32
N HIS A 219 3.87 -27.04 16.09
CA HIS A 219 3.82 -27.66 14.76
C HIS A 219 2.41 -27.52 14.15
N ASP A 220 1.38 -27.91 14.87
CA ASP A 220 0.01 -27.83 14.37
C ASP A 220 -0.45 -26.38 14.11
N ALA A 221 -0.02 -25.41 14.93
CA ALA A 221 -0.32 -24.00 14.70
C ALA A 221 0.24 -23.46 13.37
N PHE A 222 1.48 -23.84 13.02
CA PHE A 222 2.13 -23.37 11.78
C PHE A 222 1.82 -24.21 10.55
N PHE A 223 1.49 -25.50 10.70
CA PHE A 223 1.29 -26.39 9.56
C PHE A 223 -0.18 -26.77 9.31
N LYS A 224 -1.01 -26.90 10.36
CA LYS A 224 -2.44 -27.26 10.22
C LYS A 224 -3.36 -26.04 10.24
N TRP A 225 -3.09 -25.09 11.13
CA TRP A 225 -3.98 -23.96 11.40
C TRP A 225 -3.53 -22.63 10.79
N GLN A 226 -2.48 -22.65 9.97
CA GLN A 226 -1.97 -21.44 9.32
C GLN A 226 -3.04 -20.82 8.43
N THR A 227 -3.33 -19.56 8.69
CA THR A 227 -4.30 -18.78 7.90
C THR A 227 -3.56 -17.73 7.09
N LYS A 228 -3.90 -17.61 5.80
CA LYS A 228 -3.31 -16.61 4.92
C LYS A 228 -3.76 -15.20 5.35
N PRO A 229 -2.85 -14.26 5.58
CA PRO A 229 -3.22 -12.89 5.94
C PRO A 229 -3.89 -12.18 4.76
N VAL A 230 -4.64 -11.12 5.07
CA VAL A 230 -5.19 -10.22 4.04
C VAL A 230 -4.03 -9.48 3.39
N MET A 231 -3.86 -9.68 2.08
CA MET A 231 -2.81 -9.03 1.29
C MET A 231 -3.39 -7.90 0.45
N THR A 232 -2.58 -6.90 0.15
CA THR A 232 -2.93 -5.82 -0.76
C THR A 232 -2.75 -6.24 -2.21
N GLN A 233 -3.52 -5.63 -3.11
CA GLN A 233 -3.39 -5.87 -4.56
C GLN A 233 -2.28 -5.02 -5.17
N MET A 234 -1.82 -5.40 -6.37
CA MET A 234 -0.84 -4.62 -7.12
C MET A 234 -1.40 -3.21 -7.42
N GLY A 235 -0.62 -2.18 -7.12
CA GLY A 235 -1.01 -0.77 -7.28
C GLY A 235 -1.60 -0.13 -6.03
N GLU A 236 -1.92 -0.90 -4.98
CA GLU A 236 -2.35 -0.34 -3.69
C GLU A 236 -1.15 0.20 -2.90
N LEU A 237 -0.83 1.48 -3.09
CA LEU A 237 0.21 2.15 -2.31
C LEU A 237 -0.25 2.44 -0.88
N TYR A 238 0.69 2.45 0.05
CA TYR A 238 0.47 2.95 1.39
C TYR A 238 0.63 4.48 1.42
N TYR A 239 -0.24 5.15 2.17
CA TYR A 239 -0.16 6.57 2.49
C TYR A 239 -0.54 6.77 3.95
N GLU A 240 -0.11 7.89 4.52
CA GLU A 240 -0.47 8.24 5.89
C GLU A 240 -1.99 8.41 6.02
N GLY A 241 -2.61 7.66 6.95
CA GLY A 241 -4.06 7.64 7.15
C GLY A 241 -4.78 6.49 6.42
N LYS A 242 -4.07 5.70 5.59
CA LYS A 242 -4.66 4.54 4.90
C LYS A 242 -5.27 3.53 5.88
N GLU A 243 -4.70 3.38 7.07
CA GLU A 243 -5.22 2.47 8.10
C GLU A 243 -6.51 2.94 8.79
N LEU A 244 -6.85 4.23 8.68
CA LEU A 244 -8.06 4.81 9.27
C LEU A 244 -9.23 4.81 8.29
N GLU A 245 -8.98 4.47 7.02
CA GLU A 245 -10.00 4.46 5.99
C GLU A 245 -10.92 3.25 6.18
N THR A 246 -12.19 3.51 6.48
CA THR A 246 -13.19 2.47 6.66
C THR A 246 -13.73 2.02 5.31
N VAL A 247 -13.46 0.78 4.95
CA VAL A 247 -13.93 0.19 3.70
C VAL A 247 -15.33 -0.40 3.91
N MET A 248 -16.37 0.22 3.34
CA MET A 248 -17.77 -0.24 3.49
C MET A 248 -18.15 -1.40 2.55
N ARG A 249 -17.24 -2.33 2.25
CA ARG A 249 -17.45 -3.40 1.25
C ARG A 249 -18.60 -4.37 1.60
N GLU A 250 -18.83 -4.62 2.87
CA GLU A 250 -19.77 -5.64 3.35
C GLU A 250 -21.19 -5.11 3.54
N LYS A 251 -21.39 -3.79 3.47
CA LYS A 251 -22.69 -3.17 3.73
C LYS A 251 -23.51 -3.10 2.45
N LYS A 252 -24.69 -3.73 2.44
CA LYS A 252 -25.61 -3.76 1.30
C LYS A 252 -26.98 -3.19 1.69
N PRO A 253 -27.68 -2.51 0.76
CA PRO A 253 -29.04 -2.04 1.03
C PRO A 253 -29.98 -3.22 1.28
N GLY A 254 -30.83 -3.10 2.30
CA GLY A 254 -31.79 -4.14 2.72
C GLY A 254 -31.31 -4.97 3.92
N GLU A 255 -30.01 -5.02 4.18
CA GLU A 255 -29.44 -5.71 5.35
C GLU A 255 -29.01 -4.69 6.42
N LEU A 256 -29.28 -5.01 7.68
CA LEU A 256 -28.92 -4.19 8.83
C LEU A 256 -28.14 -5.06 9.82
N THR A 257 -26.92 -4.63 10.16
CA THR A 257 -26.10 -5.30 11.17
C THR A 257 -26.72 -5.18 12.56
N ASP A 258 -26.40 -6.12 13.46
CA ASP A 258 -26.93 -6.11 14.83
C ASP A 258 -26.54 -4.83 15.58
N GLU A 259 -25.32 -4.33 15.38
CA GLU A 259 -24.86 -3.06 15.96
C GLU A 259 -25.74 -1.88 15.52
N LEU A 260 -26.08 -1.80 14.22
CA LEU A 260 -26.92 -0.74 13.70
C LEU A 260 -28.38 -0.89 14.19
N ARG A 261 -28.88 -2.13 14.31
CA ARG A 261 -30.20 -2.40 14.86
C ARG A 261 -30.31 -1.96 16.31
N VAL A 262 -29.31 -2.24 17.15
CA VAL A 262 -29.25 -1.75 18.53
C VAL A 262 -29.27 -0.22 18.57
N ALA A 263 -28.47 0.44 17.73
CA ALA A 263 -28.45 1.90 17.64
C ALA A 263 -29.80 2.49 17.21
N LEU A 264 -30.55 1.78 16.36
CA LEU A 264 -31.89 2.16 15.91
C LEU A 264 -33.02 1.73 16.88
N GLY A 265 -32.69 1.05 17.98
CA GLY A 265 -33.68 0.50 18.92
C GLY A 265 -34.51 -0.65 18.32
N MET A 266 -33.98 -1.34 17.32
CA MET A 266 -34.61 -2.50 16.67
C MET A 266 -34.15 -3.81 17.33
N PRO A 267 -35.01 -4.84 17.41
CA PRO A 267 -34.62 -6.16 17.88
C PRO A 267 -33.52 -6.81 17.02
N VAL A 268 -32.63 -7.55 17.69
CA VAL A 268 -31.51 -8.29 17.08
C VAL A 268 -31.72 -9.81 17.17
N GLY A 269 -30.94 -10.57 16.40
CA GLY A 269 -30.97 -12.05 16.41
C GLY A 269 -32.15 -12.64 15.66
N LEU A 270 -32.75 -13.73 16.18
CA LEU A 270 -33.79 -14.50 15.48
C LEU A 270 -35.06 -13.69 15.15
N ASN A 271 -35.34 -12.63 15.92
CA ASN A 271 -36.50 -11.76 15.69
C ASN A 271 -36.17 -10.53 14.83
N ALA A 272 -34.93 -10.39 14.33
CA ALA A 272 -34.49 -9.23 13.56
C ALA A 272 -35.34 -9.01 12.29
N HIS A 273 -35.80 -10.08 11.65
CA HIS A 273 -36.62 -10.01 10.46
C HIS A 273 -38.11 -9.75 10.74
N LYS A 274 -38.56 -9.80 11.99
CA LYS A 274 -39.99 -9.59 12.31
C LYS A 274 -40.38 -8.12 12.35
N PHE A 275 -39.41 -7.25 12.60
CA PHE A 275 -39.63 -5.82 12.77
C PHE A 275 -39.12 -5.09 11.52
N PRO A 276 -40.00 -4.38 10.80
CA PRO A 276 -39.58 -3.61 9.65
C PRO A 276 -38.74 -2.41 10.07
N PRO A 277 -37.86 -1.89 9.20
CA PRO A 277 -37.19 -0.64 9.45
C PRO A 277 -38.19 0.53 9.51
N PRO A 278 -37.92 1.59 10.30
CA PRO A 278 -38.87 2.67 10.57
C PRO A 278 -39.29 3.46 9.31
N TRP A 279 -38.47 3.45 8.27
CA TRP A 279 -38.75 4.12 7.00
C TRP A 279 -39.67 3.32 6.07
N LEU A 280 -40.06 2.07 6.40
CA LEU A 280 -40.95 1.27 5.55
C LEU A 280 -42.27 1.99 5.25
N ILE A 281 -42.88 2.63 6.26
CA ILE A 281 -44.15 3.35 6.11
C ILE A 281 -44.01 4.52 5.14
N ALA A 282 -42.87 5.20 5.15
CA ALA A 282 -42.58 6.27 4.19
C ALA A 282 -42.39 5.71 2.77
N MET A 283 -41.70 4.58 2.63
CA MET A 283 -41.55 3.89 1.33
C MET A 283 -42.88 3.39 0.78
N GLN A 284 -43.83 2.99 1.63
CA GLN A 284 -45.19 2.64 1.20
C GLN A 284 -45.97 3.83 0.66
N ARG A 285 -45.69 5.05 1.13
CA ARG A 285 -46.37 6.29 0.71
C ARG A 285 -45.73 6.92 -0.53
N TYR A 286 -44.40 6.96 -0.58
CA TYR A 286 -43.65 7.67 -1.62
C TYR A 286 -43.05 6.75 -2.67
N GLY A 287 -42.99 5.45 -2.40
CA GLY A 287 -42.41 4.43 -3.27
C GLY A 287 -41.01 3.97 -2.84
N PRO A 288 -40.50 2.93 -3.52
CA PRO A 288 -39.15 2.40 -3.27
C PRO A 288 -38.06 3.41 -3.66
N PRO A 289 -36.83 3.28 -3.11
CA PRO A 289 -35.71 4.13 -3.48
C PRO A 289 -35.45 4.18 -5.00
N PRO A 290 -35.45 5.38 -5.63
CA PRO A 290 -35.26 5.50 -7.08
C PRO A 290 -33.94 4.92 -7.59
N SER A 291 -32.87 5.01 -6.80
CA SER A 291 -31.54 4.49 -7.14
C SER A 291 -31.44 2.95 -7.10
N TYR A 292 -32.43 2.26 -6.51
CA TYR A 292 -32.46 0.80 -6.43
C TYR A 292 -33.79 0.22 -6.94
N PRO A 293 -34.05 0.25 -8.27
CA PRO A 293 -35.33 -0.19 -8.83
C PRO A 293 -35.66 -1.67 -8.55
N ASN A 294 -34.64 -2.52 -8.48
CA ASN A 294 -34.79 -3.97 -8.29
C ASN A 294 -34.72 -4.42 -6.83
N LEU A 295 -34.63 -3.48 -5.87
CA LEU A 295 -34.52 -3.82 -4.46
C LEU A 295 -35.84 -4.43 -3.96
N LYS A 296 -35.76 -5.65 -3.43
CA LYS A 296 -36.89 -6.33 -2.81
C LYS A 296 -37.00 -5.92 -1.35
N ILE A 297 -38.13 -5.31 -1.01
CA ILE A 297 -38.48 -4.79 0.31
C ILE A 297 -39.74 -5.54 0.77
N PRO A 298 -39.62 -6.41 1.80
CA PRO A 298 -40.77 -7.11 2.35
C PRO A 298 -41.84 -6.11 2.83
N GLY A 299 -43.11 -6.38 2.54
CA GLY A 299 -44.24 -5.48 2.84
C GLY A 299 -44.40 -4.27 1.91
N LEU A 300 -43.62 -4.17 0.82
CA LEU A 300 -43.76 -3.12 -0.20
C LEU A 300 -43.85 -3.67 -1.63
N ASN A 301 -42.96 -4.57 -2.03
CA ASN A 301 -42.93 -5.20 -3.37
C ASN A 301 -42.58 -6.69 -3.32
N CYS A 302 -42.57 -7.25 -2.10
CA CYS A 302 -42.32 -8.64 -1.76
C CYS A 302 -43.19 -8.95 -0.53
N PRO A 303 -43.68 -10.19 -0.36
CA PRO A 303 -44.45 -10.59 0.81
C PRO A 303 -43.71 -10.32 2.13
N ILE A 304 -44.49 -10.09 3.18
CA ILE A 304 -43.96 -9.95 4.54
C ILE A 304 -43.40 -11.30 5.04
N PRO A 305 -42.42 -11.29 5.96
CA PRO A 305 -41.88 -12.52 6.54
C PRO A 305 -42.97 -13.31 7.29
N GLU A 306 -42.82 -14.63 7.33
CA GLU A 306 -43.77 -15.52 8.00
C GLU A 306 -43.95 -15.15 9.49
N GLY A 307 -45.20 -15.19 9.96
CA GLY A 307 -45.56 -14.82 11.33
C GLY A 307 -45.61 -13.30 11.58
N CYS A 308 -45.45 -12.47 10.55
CA CYS A 308 -45.69 -11.03 10.63
C CYS A 308 -47.08 -10.66 10.11
N ALA A 309 -47.62 -9.53 10.56
CA ALA A 309 -48.89 -9.00 10.10
C ALA A 309 -48.78 -7.54 9.67
N PHE A 310 -49.60 -7.15 8.70
CA PHE A 310 -49.82 -5.74 8.38
C PHE A 310 -50.57 -5.05 9.53
N GLY A 311 -50.27 -3.78 9.76
CA GLY A 311 -50.87 -2.95 10.79
C GLY A 311 -49.93 -1.89 11.34
N TYR A 312 -50.50 -0.93 12.10
CA TYR A 312 -49.76 0.15 12.76
C TYR A 312 -49.47 -0.13 14.25
N HIS A 313 -49.67 -1.37 14.71
CA HIS A 313 -49.28 -1.80 16.06
C HIS A 313 -47.75 -1.96 16.15
N ALA A 314 -47.22 -2.08 17.37
CA ALA A 314 -45.78 -2.31 17.57
C ALA A 314 -45.33 -3.59 16.86
N GLY A 315 -44.38 -3.46 15.92
CA GLY A 315 -43.92 -4.57 15.07
C GLY A 315 -44.76 -4.85 13.82
N GLY A 316 -45.82 -4.07 13.58
CA GLY A 316 -46.65 -4.18 12.39
C GLY A 316 -45.96 -3.64 11.14
N TRP A 317 -46.31 -4.21 9.97
CA TRP A 317 -45.70 -3.91 8.67
C TRP A 317 -46.38 -2.76 7.90
N GLY A 318 -47.09 -1.88 8.60
CA GLY A 318 -47.83 -0.78 7.99
C GLY A 318 -49.02 -1.27 7.16
N LYS A 319 -49.40 -0.51 6.13
CA LYS A 319 -50.51 -0.87 5.24
C LYS A 319 -49.94 -1.23 3.87
N PRO A 320 -50.36 -2.34 3.24
CA PRO A 320 -49.89 -2.70 1.92
C PRO A 320 -50.21 -1.57 0.91
N PRO A 321 -49.25 -1.20 0.04
CA PRO A 321 -49.43 -0.14 -0.95
C PRO A 321 -50.31 -0.65 -2.10
N VAL A 322 -51.62 -0.45 -1.98
CA VAL A 322 -52.62 -0.84 -2.98
C VAL A 322 -53.36 0.37 -3.53
N ASP A 323 -53.77 0.27 -4.78
CA ASP A 323 -54.63 1.24 -5.46
C ASP A 323 -56.10 1.13 -4.99
N GLU A 324 -56.99 2.01 -5.45
CA GLU A 324 -58.42 2.04 -5.08
C GLU A 324 -59.14 0.70 -5.35
N MET A 325 -58.68 -0.06 -6.35
CA MET A 325 -59.20 -1.39 -6.71
C MET A 325 -58.53 -2.55 -5.96
N GLY A 326 -57.67 -2.27 -4.96
CA GLY A 326 -56.97 -3.29 -4.17
C GLY A 326 -55.76 -3.93 -4.87
N LYS A 327 -55.36 -3.43 -6.04
CA LYS A 327 -54.19 -3.92 -6.78
C LYS A 327 -52.89 -3.34 -6.21
N PRO A 328 -51.83 -4.14 -5.99
CA PRO A 328 -50.55 -3.62 -5.49
C PRO A 328 -49.89 -2.59 -6.43
N LEU A 329 -49.32 -1.52 -5.87
CA LEU A 329 -48.71 -0.40 -6.61
C LEU A 329 -47.28 -0.65 -7.09
N TYR A 330 -46.45 -1.32 -6.28
CA TYR A 330 -44.99 -1.42 -6.52
C TYR A 330 -44.51 -2.85 -6.85
N GLY A 331 -45.41 -3.83 -6.90
CA GLY A 331 -45.11 -5.23 -7.15
C GLY A 331 -45.96 -6.16 -6.28
N ASP A 332 -45.66 -7.46 -6.31
CA ASP A 332 -46.46 -8.45 -5.58
C ASP A 332 -46.16 -8.45 -4.07
N VAL A 333 -46.97 -7.67 -3.34
CA VAL A 333 -46.94 -7.57 -1.87
C VAL A 333 -47.56 -8.80 -1.21
N PHE A 334 -48.39 -9.56 -1.91
CA PHE A 334 -49.17 -10.66 -1.34
C PHE A 334 -48.61 -12.04 -1.68
N GLY A 335 -47.67 -12.14 -2.63
CA GLY A 335 -47.10 -13.42 -3.06
C GLY A 335 -48.09 -14.26 -3.87
N LEU A 336 -49.00 -13.62 -4.61
CA LEU A 336 -50.05 -14.25 -5.40
C LEU A 336 -49.60 -14.55 -6.84
N GLU A 337 -48.56 -13.89 -7.34
CA GLU A 337 -47.97 -14.13 -8.65
C GLU A 337 -46.77 -15.09 -8.50
N VAL A 338 -47.01 -16.37 -8.85
CA VAL A 338 -45.97 -17.41 -8.98
C VAL A 338 -45.48 -17.48 -10.43
#